data_AF-A0A947NH17-F1
#
_entry.id   AF-A0A947NH17-F1
#
_cell.length_a   1.000
_cell.length_b   1.000
_cell.length_c   1.000
_cell.angle_alpha   90.00
_cell.angle_beta   90.00
_cell.angle_gamma   90.00
#
_symmetry.space_group_name_H-M   'P 1'
#
loop_
_entity.id
_entity.type
_entity.pdbx_description
1 polymer ?
#
loop_
_entity_poly.entity_id
_entity_poly.type
_entity_poly.pdbx_seq_one_letter_code
_entity_poly.pdbx_strand_id
1 'polypeptide(L)'
;MIALHACDTSTDLAIHLGITSGAGIIMCSPCCHKEIRRQIQSPEVLLPMLKYGVHLGQEADMVTDALRALLLEAHGYKTQILEFVSLEHTSRNKMILAVRGAGTAARDETLAEIDRL
;
A
#
# COMPACT_ATOMS: atom_id res chain seq x y z
N MET A 1 8.80 -12.62 -11.31
CA MET A 1 8.71 -11.17 -11.03
C MET A 1 7.37 -10.71 -11.57
N ILE A 2 6.63 -9.92 -10.79
CA ILE A 2 5.42 -9.23 -11.27
C ILE A 2 5.67 -7.73 -11.20
N ALA A 3 5.40 -7.02 -12.29
CA ALA A 3 5.46 -5.57 -12.38
C ALA A 3 4.16 -5.06 -13.01
N LEU A 4 3.43 -4.18 -12.32
CA LEU A 4 2.16 -3.62 -12.81
C LEU A 4 2.00 -2.16 -12.41
N HIS A 5 1.43 -1.38 -13.34
CA HIS A 5 0.85 -0.07 -13.06
C HIS A 5 -0.67 -0.20 -13.13
N ALA A 6 -1.35 -0.08 -11.98
CA ALA A 6 -2.78 -0.32 -11.88
C ALA A 6 -3.45 0.48 -10.76
N CYS A 7 -4.78 0.61 -10.85
CA CYS A 7 -5.62 1.37 -9.93
C CYS A 7 -6.60 0.42 -9.22
N ASP A 8 -7.10 0.86 -8.05
CA ASP A 8 -8.05 0.13 -7.20
C ASP A 8 -7.69 -1.37 -7.03
N THR A 9 -8.68 -2.26 -7.19
CA THR A 9 -8.59 -3.71 -6.96
C THR A 9 -7.60 -4.39 -7.90
N SER A 10 -7.27 -3.81 -9.05
CA SER A 10 -6.32 -4.40 -10.00
C SER A 10 -4.92 -4.54 -9.39
N THR A 11 -4.51 -3.58 -8.55
CA THR A 11 -3.24 -3.67 -7.81
C THR A 11 -3.29 -4.81 -6.80
N ASP A 12 -4.42 -5.00 -6.12
CA ASP A 12 -4.60 -6.05 -5.12
C ASP A 12 -4.59 -7.45 -5.78
N LEU A 13 -5.21 -7.58 -6.95
CA LEU A 13 -5.16 -8.82 -7.76
C LEU A 13 -3.73 -9.15 -8.20
N ALA A 14 -2.94 -8.16 -8.59
CA ALA A 14 -1.55 -8.37 -8.97
C ALA A 14 -0.68 -8.80 -7.78
N ILE A 15 -0.89 -8.19 -6.62
CA ILE A 15 -0.26 -8.58 -5.36
C ILE A 15 -0.65 -10.02 -5.00
N HIS A 16 -1.94 -10.34 -5.02
CA HIS A 16 -2.44 -11.68 -4.73
C HIS A 16 -1.85 -12.74 -5.67
N LEU A 17 -1.83 -12.46 -6.98
CA LEU A 17 -1.21 -13.34 -7.97
C LEU A 17 0.30 -13.51 -7.70
N GLY A 18 0.99 -12.45 -7.31
CA GLY A 18 2.42 -12.51 -6.98
C GLY A 18 2.71 -13.39 -5.77
N ILE A 19 1.90 -13.27 -4.73
CA ILE A 19 2.03 -14.09 -3.52
C ILE A 19 1.76 -15.56 -3.85
N THR A 20 0.61 -15.86 -4.47
CA THR A 20 0.17 -17.22 -4.78
C THR A 20 1.04 -17.93 -5.82
N SER A 21 1.62 -17.17 -6.76
CA SER A 21 2.55 -17.71 -7.76
C SER A 21 3.98 -17.89 -7.24
N GLY A 22 4.25 -17.59 -5.97
CA GLY A 22 5.60 -17.79 -5.43
C GLY A 22 6.62 -16.73 -5.87
N ALA A 23 6.19 -15.54 -6.31
CA ALA A 23 7.10 -14.58 -6.94
C ALA A 23 8.19 -14.10 -5.97
N GLY A 24 9.46 -14.14 -6.39
CA GLY A 24 10.58 -13.64 -5.60
C GLY A 24 10.58 -12.11 -5.42
N ILE A 25 10.01 -11.38 -6.38
CA ILE A 25 9.86 -9.92 -6.37
C ILE A 25 8.47 -9.54 -6.89
N ILE A 26 7.79 -8.66 -6.17
CA ILE A 26 6.54 -8.02 -6.56
C ILE A 26 6.78 -6.51 -6.55
N MET A 27 6.44 -5.83 -7.64
CA MET A 27 6.60 -4.38 -7.78
C MET A 27 5.32 -3.78 -8.35
N CYS A 28 4.69 -2.90 -7.59
CA CYS A 28 3.43 -2.27 -7.99
C CYS A 28 3.56 -0.76 -7.89
N SER A 29 3.21 -0.04 -8.97
CA SER A 29 3.04 1.41 -8.91
C SER A 29 1.54 1.73 -8.78
N PRO A 30 1.04 2.00 -7.56
CA PRO A 30 -0.36 2.33 -7.33
C PRO A 30 -0.70 3.69 -7.94
N CYS A 31 -1.73 3.74 -8.80
CA CYS A 31 -2.08 4.97 -9.53
C CYS A 31 -3.20 5.79 -8.92
N CYS A 32 -4.25 5.21 -8.34
CA CYS A 32 -5.38 5.91 -7.70
C CYS A 32 -6.19 4.89 -6.89
N HIS A 33 -6.51 5.18 -5.62
CA HIS A 33 -7.35 4.29 -4.82
C HIS A 33 -8.44 5.07 -4.07
N LYS A 34 -9.71 4.73 -4.32
CA LYS A 34 -10.85 5.47 -3.72
C LYS A 34 -11.63 4.67 -2.70
N GLU A 35 -11.39 3.38 -2.61
CA GLU A 35 -12.19 2.46 -1.79
C GLU A 35 -12.16 2.84 -0.31
N ILE A 36 -10.96 2.96 0.25
CA ILE A 36 -10.75 3.28 1.67
C ILE A 36 -11.20 4.71 2.02
N ARG A 37 -11.23 5.64 1.06
CA ARG A 37 -11.57 7.04 1.32
C ARG A 37 -12.95 7.23 1.98
N ARG A 38 -13.92 6.38 1.66
CA ARG A 38 -15.28 6.42 2.26
C ARG A 38 -15.37 5.73 3.61
N GLN A 39 -14.38 4.91 3.94
CA GLN A 39 -14.34 4.08 5.13
C GLN A 39 -13.48 4.71 6.24
N ILE A 40 -12.61 5.67 5.90
CA ILE A 40 -11.78 6.39 6.87
C ILE A 40 -12.64 7.13 7.89
N GLN A 41 -12.42 6.76 9.15
CA GLN A 41 -12.84 7.54 10.30
C GLN A 41 -11.66 8.38 10.76
N SER A 42 -11.69 9.68 10.46
CA SER A 42 -10.60 10.58 10.82
C SER A 42 -10.53 10.74 12.35
N PRO A 43 -9.35 10.52 12.97
CA PRO A 43 -9.16 10.80 14.40
C PRO A 43 -9.51 12.25 14.74
N GLU A 44 -10.07 12.49 15.92
CA GLU A 44 -10.57 13.82 16.32
C GLU A 44 -9.50 14.91 16.20
N VAL A 45 -8.26 14.58 16.58
CA VAL A 45 -7.08 15.46 16.48
C VAL A 45 -6.76 15.85 15.03
N LEU A 46 -7.04 14.97 14.06
CA LEU A 46 -6.73 15.19 12.64
C LEU A 46 -7.92 15.73 11.83
N LEU A 47 -9.14 15.73 12.39
CA LEU A 47 -10.35 16.23 11.72
C LEU A 47 -10.19 17.63 11.09
N PRO A 48 -9.59 18.64 11.77
CA PRO A 48 -9.43 19.97 11.18
C PRO A 48 -8.60 19.98 9.89
N MET A 49 -7.68 19.03 9.72
CA MET A 49 -6.84 18.87 8.53
C MET A 49 -7.49 17.96 7.49
N LEU A 50 -8.08 16.83 7.92
CA LEU A 50 -8.65 15.84 7.01
C LEU A 50 -10.04 16.23 6.48
N LYS A 51 -10.69 17.28 7.00
CA LYS A 51 -11.95 17.80 6.43
C LYS A 51 -11.81 18.31 4.98
N TYR A 52 -10.61 18.65 4.53
CA TYR A 52 -10.36 19.08 3.16
C TYR A 52 -10.19 17.85 2.26
N GLY A 53 -10.99 17.78 1.19
CA GLY A 53 -11.09 16.58 0.36
C GLY A 53 -9.78 16.09 -0.27
N VAL A 54 -8.80 16.98 -0.48
CA VAL A 54 -7.47 16.64 -0.99
C VAL A 54 -6.65 15.91 0.07
N HIS A 55 -6.61 16.42 1.31
CA HIS A 55 -5.88 15.78 2.41
C HIS A 55 -6.48 14.42 2.76
N LEU A 56 -7.82 14.31 2.82
CA LEU A 56 -8.48 13.02 3.01
C LEU A 56 -8.15 12.03 1.88
N GLY A 57 -8.03 12.52 0.64
CA GLY A 57 -7.64 11.68 -0.49
C GLY A 57 -6.21 11.16 -0.36
N GLN A 58 -5.27 12.02 0.04
CA GLN A 58 -3.87 11.65 0.26
C GLN A 58 -3.73 10.66 1.42
N GLU A 59 -4.44 10.88 2.52
CA GLU A 59 -4.50 9.95 3.65
C GLU A 59 -5.04 8.59 3.22
N ALA A 60 -6.14 8.56 2.46
CA ALA A 60 -6.70 7.32 1.93
C ALA A 60 -5.73 6.55 1.04
N ASP A 61 -4.99 7.25 0.18
CA ASP A 61 -3.95 6.64 -0.65
C ASP A 61 -2.81 6.08 0.24
N MET A 62 -2.37 6.81 1.28
CA MET A 62 -1.35 6.34 2.22
C MET A 62 -1.77 5.10 3.00
N VAL A 63 -2.99 5.09 3.56
CA VAL A 63 -3.53 3.94 4.30
C VAL A 63 -3.63 2.72 3.38
N THR A 64 -4.12 2.90 2.14
CA THR A 64 -4.24 1.79 1.18
C THR A 64 -2.87 1.18 0.84
N ASP A 65 -1.86 2.01 0.60
CA ASP A 65 -0.51 1.53 0.28
C ASP A 65 0.15 0.85 1.49
N ALA A 66 -0.08 1.36 2.70
CA ALA A 66 0.39 0.76 3.96
C ALA A 66 -0.24 -0.63 4.18
N LEU A 67 -1.55 -0.77 4.00
CA LEU A 67 -2.24 -2.06 4.11
C LEU A 67 -1.68 -3.10 3.15
N ARG A 68 -1.41 -2.72 1.89
CA ARG A 68 -0.79 -3.60 0.90
C ARG A 68 0.61 -4.04 1.30
N ALA A 69 1.41 -3.11 1.81
CA ALA A 69 2.75 -3.39 2.30
C ALA A 69 2.71 -4.37 3.48
N LEU A 70 1.90 -4.08 4.51
CA LEU A 70 1.74 -4.96 5.67
C LEU A 70 1.22 -6.36 5.27
N LEU A 71 0.27 -6.44 4.33
CA LEU A 71 -0.20 -7.73 3.81
C LEU A 71 0.92 -8.52 3.13
N LEU A 72 1.75 -7.87 2.33
CA LEU A 72 2.93 -8.50 1.72
C LEU A 72 3.93 -8.97 2.80
N GLU A 73 4.15 -8.19 3.85
CA GLU A 73 5.02 -8.55 4.99
C GLU A 73 4.50 -9.77 5.74
N ALA A 74 3.20 -9.81 6.02
CA ALA A 74 2.53 -10.97 6.61
C ALA A 74 2.69 -12.25 5.76
N HIS A 75 3.00 -12.11 4.46
CA HIS A 75 3.27 -13.21 3.54
C HIS A 75 4.78 -13.46 3.29
N GLY A 76 5.67 -12.94 4.15
CA GLY A 76 7.11 -13.25 4.13
C GLY A 76 7.91 -12.43 3.12
N TYR A 77 7.39 -11.28 2.71
CA TYR A 77 8.13 -10.31 1.92
C TYR A 77 8.74 -9.23 2.83
N LYS A 78 9.89 -8.70 2.45
CA LYS A 78 10.34 -7.38 2.92
C LYS A 78 9.75 -6.34 1.99
N THR A 79 9.05 -5.35 2.54
CA THR A 79 8.38 -4.34 1.73
C THR A 79 8.96 -2.95 1.92
N GLN A 80 8.86 -2.14 0.88
CA GLN A 80 9.24 -0.74 0.89
C GLN A 80 8.25 0.04 0.03
N ILE A 81 7.75 1.15 0.56
CA ILE A 81 6.99 2.15 -0.19
C ILE A 81 7.96 3.29 -0.48
N LEU A 82 8.26 3.53 -1.76
CA LEU A 82 9.28 4.50 -2.19
C LEU A 82 8.77 5.39 -3.32
N GLU A 83 9.42 6.54 -3.46
CA GLU A 83 9.23 7.42 -4.60
C GLU A 83 10.18 7.00 -5.74
N PHE A 84 9.64 6.72 -6.93
CA PHE A 84 10.45 6.20 -8.04
C PHE A 84 10.84 7.27 -9.09
N VAL A 85 10.23 8.46 -9.02
CA VAL A 85 10.55 9.62 -9.87
C VAL A 85 10.32 10.92 -9.09
N SER A 86 11.06 11.98 -9.47
CA SER A 86 10.86 13.34 -8.97
C SER A 86 9.40 13.81 -9.10
N LEU A 87 8.90 14.46 -8.06
CA LEU A 87 7.55 15.06 -8.02
C LEU A 87 7.31 16.09 -9.14
N GLU A 88 8.36 16.62 -9.75
CA GLU A 88 8.28 17.54 -10.89
C GLU A 88 7.65 16.91 -12.14
N HIS A 89 7.66 15.59 -12.24
CA HIS A 89 7.21 14.88 -13.44
C HIS A 89 5.88 14.15 -13.25
N THR A 90 5.49 13.81 -12.02
CA THR A 90 4.19 13.16 -11.75
C THR A 90 3.77 13.33 -10.29
N SER A 91 2.47 13.55 -10.07
CA SER A 91 1.84 13.50 -8.74
C SER A 91 1.52 12.08 -8.28
N ARG A 92 1.75 11.07 -9.14
CA ARG A 92 1.62 9.63 -8.86
C ARG A 92 2.99 8.99 -8.95
N ASN A 93 3.75 9.08 -7.86
CA ASN A 93 5.17 8.75 -7.81
C ASN A 93 5.50 7.63 -6.81
N LYS A 94 4.50 6.98 -6.20
CA LYS A 94 4.70 5.89 -5.24
C LYS A 94 4.88 4.55 -5.94
N MET A 95 5.72 3.71 -5.36
CA MET A 95 5.95 2.32 -5.74
C MET A 95 6.06 1.45 -4.50
N ILE A 96 5.34 0.32 -4.50
CA ILE A 96 5.47 -0.74 -3.51
C ILE A 96 6.42 -1.79 -4.08
N LEU A 97 7.56 -1.99 -3.43
CA LEU A 97 8.54 -3.02 -3.75
C LEU A 97 8.50 -4.08 -2.65
N ALA A 98 8.33 -5.35 -3.03
CA ALA A 98 8.33 -6.48 -2.11
C ALA A 98 9.32 -7.55 -2.58
N VAL A 99 10.23 -7.96 -1.68
CA VAL A 99 11.24 -8.98 -1.96
C VAL A 99 11.06 -10.16 -1.00
N ARG A 100 10.86 -11.36 -1.55
CA ARG A 100 10.60 -12.58 -0.78
C ARG A 100 11.85 -13.01 -0.01
N GLY A 101 11.68 -13.44 1.25
CA GLY A 101 12.76 -14.02 2.05
C GLY A 101 13.71 -13.01 2.70
N ALA A 102 13.41 -11.71 2.60
CA ALA A 102 14.15 -10.66 3.28
C ALA A 102 13.42 -10.09 4.52
N GLY A 103 12.20 -10.56 4.79
CA GLY A 103 11.36 -10.10 5.91
C GLY A 103 11.38 -11.09 7.06
N THR A 104 11.57 -10.59 8.28
CA THR A 104 11.62 -11.38 9.53
C THR A 104 10.41 -11.15 10.42
N ALA A 105 9.40 -10.40 9.95
CA ALA A 105 8.23 -10.06 10.77
C ALA A 105 7.41 -11.33 11.07
N ALA A 106 7.04 -11.51 12.34
CA ALA A 106 6.13 -12.57 12.73
C ALA A 106 4.76 -12.25 12.12
N ARG A 107 4.27 -13.12 11.23
CA ARG A 107 3.01 -12.94 10.50
C ARG A 107 1.86 -12.47 11.40
N ASP A 108 1.74 -13.05 12.59
CA ASP A 108 0.66 -12.73 13.53
C ASP A 108 0.78 -11.31 14.10
N GLU A 109 2.00 -10.81 14.31
CA GLU A 109 2.23 -9.43 14.76
C GLU A 109 1.84 -8.42 13.67
N THR A 110 2.19 -8.72 12.41
CA THR A 110 1.83 -7.87 11.26
C THR A 110 0.33 -7.87 11.01
N LEU A 111 -0.34 -9.01 11.14
CA LEU A 111 -1.81 -9.08 11.05
C LEU A 111 -2.48 -8.27 12.17
N ALA A 112 -1.95 -8.35 13.39
CA ALA A 112 -2.44 -7.52 14.49
C ALA A 112 -2.20 -6.02 14.27
N GLU A 113 -1.19 -5.63 13.49
CA GLU A 113 -1.00 -4.23 13.08
C GLU A 113 -2.03 -3.77 12.05
N ILE A 114 -2.38 -4.63 11.09
CA ILE A 114 -3.44 -4.38 10.12
C ILE A 114 -4.78 -4.16 10.84
N ASP A 115 -5.10 -4.96 11.85
CA ASP A 115 -6.35 -4.83 12.62
C ASP A 115 -6.41 -3.54 13.48
N ARG A 116 -5.28 -2.84 13.66
CA ARG A 116 -5.20 -1.58 14.42
C ARG A 116 -5.30 -0.33 13.53
N LEU A 117 -5.21 -0.49 12.21
CA LEU A 117 -5.38 0.59 11.22
C LEU A 117 -6.86 0.87 10.95
#